data_AF-A0A4R4IM43-F1
#
_entry.id   AF-A0A4R4IM43-F1
#
_cell.length_a   1.000
_cell.length_b   1.000
_cell.length_c   1.000
_cell.angle_alpha   90.00
_cell.angle_beta   90.00
_cell.angle_gamma   90.00
#
_symmetry.space_group_name_H-M   'P 1'
#
loop_
_entity.id
_entity.type
_entity.pdbx_description
1 polymer ?
#
loop_
_entity_poly.entity_id
_entity_poly.type
_entity_poly.pdbx_seq_one_letter_code
_entity_poly.pdbx_strand_id
1 'polypeptide(L)'
;GIVHGVMPTYGSPMAYKRMKAGENGIVGLVIGKDGAQLTPVMVQSPGPLQLLPGLRYGTGWLQIKDGRTLYTLPKRDPYEEIYLQRDKWWGLCEERLINPTNEKQNRTVMQADWKKYTYLLSYVVRPFIEGLNGRYHSNTYAFYGNSMKYRSYGIVRWVVRTQVNRGDDPGLAFNSPVYDPYNNHLADTRMVGYSTDPDKPHDHSHLKSFAIADPQQPGDGTVPIESGKFSAGGLRSLLGVEVDHEGAYKTDNTEDTRWFTLRAIIKIAQSVKQTSLAYPDE
;
A
#
# COMPACT_ATOMS: atom_id res chain seq x y z
N GLY A 1 -11.21 -0.47 27.07
CA GLY A 1 -11.26 0.63 26.08
C GLY A 1 -9.95 0.63 25.30
N ILE A 2 -9.92 1.21 24.11
CA ILE A 2 -8.73 1.23 23.24
C ILE A 2 -8.45 2.65 22.74
N VAL A 3 -7.17 3.02 22.65
CA VAL A 3 -6.70 4.22 21.95
C VAL A 3 -5.92 3.78 20.72
N HIS A 4 -6.31 4.24 19.54
CA HIS A 4 -5.57 4.06 18.29
C HIS A 4 -4.88 5.36 17.87
N GLY A 5 -3.62 5.29 17.48
CA GLY A 5 -2.91 6.40 16.84
C GLY A 5 -2.48 6.00 15.45
N VAL A 6 -2.71 6.88 14.46
CA VAL A 6 -2.26 6.73 13.06
C VAL A 6 -2.51 5.34 12.45
N MET A 7 -3.61 4.70 12.82
CA MET A 7 -3.94 3.35 12.37
C MET A 7 -4.34 3.35 10.88
N PRO A 8 -3.72 2.49 10.03
CA PRO A 8 -4.12 2.32 8.62
C PRO A 8 -5.39 1.48 8.53
N THR A 9 -6.52 2.05 8.96
CA THR A 9 -7.78 1.31 9.18
C THR A 9 -8.24 0.49 7.99
N TYR A 10 -8.05 1.00 6.77
CA TYR A 10 -8.43 0.33 5.53
C TYR A 10 -7.22 -0.12 4.70
N GLY A 11 -6.02 -0.14 5.29
CA GLY A 11 -4.74 -0.33 4.59
C GLY A 11 -4.18 0.96 4.00
N SER A 12 -3.02 0.89 3.35
CA SER A 12 -2.39 2.06 2.71
C SER A 12 -1.75 1.69 1.36
N PRO A 13 -2.02 2.44 0.27
CA PRO A 13 -1.31 2.29 -0.99
C PRO A 13 0.21 2.48 -0.88
N MET A 14 0.70 3.04 0.23
CA MET A 14 2.14 3.05 0.54
C MET A 14 2.73 1.64 0.57
N ALA A 15 1.98 0.62 1.00
CA ALA A 15 2.44 -0.77 0.96
C ALA A 15 2.71 -1.26 -0.48
N TYR A 16 1.86 -0.87 -1.44
CA TYR A 16 2.11 -1.12 -2.87
C TYR A 16 3.36 -0.39 -3.35
N LYS A 17 3.50 0.91 -3.02
CA LYS A 17 4.68 1.70 -3.41
C LYS A 17 5.95 1.08 -2.87
N ARG A 18 5.98 0.70 -1.60
CA ARG A 18 7.14 0.08 -0.94
C ARG A 18 7.53 -1.22 -1.61
N MET A 19 6.57 -2.10 -1.87
CA MET A 19 6.85 -3.37 -2.53
C MET A 19 7.40 -3.18 -3.95
N LYS A 20 6.85 -2.23 -4.72
CA LYS A 20 7.35 -1.92 -6.07
C LYS A 20 8.68 -1.18 -6.06
N ALA A 21 8.82 -0.15 -5.25
CA ALA A 21 9.82 0.89 -5.47
C ALA A 21 10.75 1.11 -4.28
N GLY A 22 10.64 0.34 -3.20
CA GLY A 22 11.40 0.61 -2.00
C GLY A 22 10.88 1.80 -1.21
N GLU A 23 11.67 2.23 -0.23
CA GLU A 23 11.48 3.50 0.47
C GLU A 23 12.62 4.48 0.15
N ASN A 24 12.31 5.77 0.15
CA ASN A 24 13.30 6.81 -0.10
C ASN A 24 13.92 7.32 1.22
N GLY A 25 15.09 7.96 1.11
CA GLY A 25 15.74 8.62 2.25
C GLY A 25 16.27 7.67 3.32
N ILE A 26 16.37 8.17 4.55
CA ILE A 26 16.97 7.43 5.69
C ILE A 26 16.19 6.15 5.99
N VAL A 27 14.86 6.18 5.88
CA VAL A 27 14.03 4.99 6.09
C VAL A 27 14.36 3.92 5.04
N GLY A 28 14.56 4.31 3.79
CA GLY A 28 15.01 3.42 2.71
C GLY A 28 16.35 2.73 2.97
N LEU A 29 17.28 3.38 3.67
CA LEU A 29 18.54 2.74 4.06
C LEU A 29 18.36 1.60 5.07
N VAL A 30 17.26 1.63 5.84
CA VAL A 30 16.98 0.64 6.88
C VAL A 30 16.09 -0.49 6.36
N ILE A 31 15.00 -0.15 5.65
CA ILE A 31 13.99 -1.15 5.27
C ILE A 31 14.12 -1.64 3.82
N GLY A 32 14.84 -0.91 2.96
CA GLY A 32 15.08 -1.28 1.57
C GLY A 32 14.79 -0.13 0.61
N LYS A 33 15.72 0.14 -0.30
CA LYS A 33 15.71 1.30 -1.21
C LYS A 33 14.98 1.06 -2.53
N ASP A 34 14.67 -0.19 -2.85
CA ASP A 34 14.03 -0.59 -4.10
C ASP A 34 13.17 -1.85 -3.92
N GLY A 35 12.44 -2.23 -4.97
CA GLY A 35 11.58 -3.41 -4.96
C GLY A 35 12.34 -4.73 -4.83
N ALA A 36 13.61 -4.81 -5.25
CA ALA A 36 14.40 -6.03 -5.12
C ALA A 36 14.81 -6.31 -3.67
N GLN A 37 14.89 -5.28 -2.83
CA GLN A 37 15.15 -5.43 -1.40
C GLN A 37 13.85 -5.69 -0.60
N LEU A 38 12.75 -5.03 -0.93
CA LEU A 38 11.50 -5.15 -0.16
C LEU A 38 10.61 -6.31 -0.58
N THR A 39 10.50 -6.61 -1.88
CA THR A 39 9.62 -7.68 -2.38
C THR A 39 9.90 -9.03 -1.72
N PRO A 40 11.16 -9.52 -1.64
CA PRO A 40 11.46 -10.83 -1.04
C PRO A 40 10.97 -10.95 0.40
N VAL A 41 11.02 -9.87 1.18
CA VAL A 41 10.60 -9.85 2.58
C VAL A 41 9.07 -9.78 2.68
N MET A 42 8.45 -8.86 1.92
CA MET A 42 7.01 -8.64 2.00
C MET A 42 6.21 -9.86 1.52
N VAL A 43 6.60 -10.49 0.41
CA VAL A 43 5.85 -11.63 -0.17
C VAL A 43 5.90 -12.91 0.66
N GLN A 44 6.80 -12.97 1.64
CA GLN A 44 6.97 -14.11 2.54
C GLN A 44 6.42 -13.85 3.94
N SER A 45 5.96 -12.63 4.23
CA SER A 45 5.48 -12.23 5.55
C SER A 45 4.03 -11.71 5.48
N PRO A 46 3.08 -12.31 6.21
CA PRO A 46 1.71 -11.83 6.24
C PRO A 46 1.60 -10.37 6.72
N GLY A 47 2.38 -9.97 7.74
CA GLY A 47 2.25 -8.67 8.40
C GLY A 47 2.36 -7.48 7.45
N PRO A 48 3.46 -7.34 6.68
CA PRO A 48 3.59 -6.27 5.69
C PRO A 48 2.49 -6.29 4.62
N LEU A 49 2.06 -7.47 4.16
CA LEU A 49 0.97 -7.60 3.18
C LEU A 49 -0.40 -7.24 3.76
N GLN A 50 -0.60 -7.41 5.07
CA GLN A 50 -1.83 -7.01 5.77
C GLN A 50 -2.01 -5.49 5.85
N LEU A 51 -0.99 -4.70 5.47
CA LEU A 51 -1.07 -3.25 5.32
C LEU A 51 -1.63 -2.81 3.95
N LEU A 52 -1.82 -3.73 3.01
CA LEU A 52 -2.38 -3.41 1.69
C LEU A 52 -3.84 -2.93 1.80
N PRO A 53 -4.28 -2.04 0.90
CA PRO A 53 -5.69 -1.66 0.78
C PRO A 53 -6.62 -2.89 0.67
N GLY A 54 -7.62 -2.98 1.56
CA GLY A 54 -8.70 -3.96 1.45
C GLY A 54 -9.85 -3.47 0.56
N LEU A 55 -10.94 -4.24 0.48
CA LEU A 55 -12.16 -3.85 -0.26
C LEU A 55 -12.75 -2.53 0.26
N ARG A 56 -12.68 -2.30 1.58
CA ARG A 56 -13.20 -1.08 2.23
C ARG A 56 -12.42 0.19 1.92
N TYR A 57 -11.16 0.08 1.49
CA TYR A 57 -10.39 1.26 1.06
C TYR A 57 -11.05 1.93 -0.16
N GLY A 58 -11.67 1.12 -1.02
CA GLY A 58 -12.38 1.59 -2.20
C GLY A 58 -11.59 1.39 -3.50
N THR A 59 -12.06 2.07 -4.54
CA THR A 59 -11.66 1.87 -5.94
C THR A 59 -10.78 3.01 -6.46
N GLY A 60 -10.05 2.76 -7.54
CA GLY A 60 -9.33 3.80 -8.29
C GLY A 60 -8.07 4.38 -7.64
N TRP A 61 -7.55 3.74 -6.58
CA TRP A 61 -6.35 4.19 -5.86
C TRP A 61 -5.03 3.87 -6.59
N LEU A 62 -5.02 2.91 -7.51
CA LEU A 62 -3.91 2.69 -8.45
C LEU A 62 -4.28 3.30 -9.80
N GLN A 63 -3.41 4.17 -10.31
CA GLN A 63 -3.64 4.91 -11.55
C GLN A 63 -2.46 4.77 -12.50
N ILE A 64 -2.75 4.55 -13.78
CA ILE A 64 -1.74 4.52 -14.85
C ILE A 64 -2.14 5.60 -15.85
N LYS A 65 -1.35 6.68 -15.89
CA LYS A 65 -1.55 7.82 -16.78
C LYS A 65 -0.57 7.75 -17.95
N ASP A 66 -1.12 7.52 -19.13
CA ASP A 66 -0.39 7.41 -20.39
C ASP A 66 -0.94 8.45 -21.36
N GLY A 67 -0.26 9.61 -21.43
CA GLY A 67 -0.76 10.78 -22.16
C GLY A 67 -2.13 11.23 -21.66
N ARG A 68 -3.14 11.11 -22.53
CA ARG A 68 -4.55 11.45 -22.23
C ARG A 68 -5.32 10.27 -21.63
N THR A 69 -4.79 9.06 -21.72
CA THR A 69 -5.43 7.86 -21.21
C THR A 69 -5.14 7.70 -19.72
N LEU A 70 -6.18 7.39 -18.95
CA LEU A 70 -6.09 7.13 -17.52
C LEU A 70 -6.78 5.81 -17.19
N TYR A 71 -5.98 4.82 -16.81
CA TYR A 71 -6.48 3.59 -16.21
C TYR A 71 -6.57 3.78 -14.69
N THR A 72 -7.64 3.25 -14.09
CA THR A 72 -7.94 3.36 -12.66
C THR A 72 -8.31 1.98 -12.13
N LEU A 73 -7.61 1.54 -11.09
CA LEU A 73 -7.74 0.25 -10.44
C LEU A 73 -7.76 0.43 -8.91
N PRO A 74 -8.35 -0.50 -8.15
CA PRO A 74 -9.24 -1.55 -8.65
C PRO A 74 -10.56 -0.93 -9.10
N LYS A 75 -11.30 -1.62 -9.96
CA LYS A 75 -12.70 -1.34 -10.26
C LYS A 75 -13.62 -1.93 -9.19
N ARG A 76 -13.22 -3.04 -8.57
CA ARG A 76 -14.00 -3.72 -7.53
C ARG A 76 -13.12 -4.38 -6.47
N ASP A 77 -12.16 -5.22 -6.87
CA ASP A 77 -11.40 -6.10 -5.98
C ASP A 77 -9.89 -5.92 -6.19
N PRO A 78 -9.15 -5.32 -5.23
CA PRO A 78 -7.71 -5.12 -5.39
C PRO A 78 -6.89 -6.42 -5.34
N TYR A 79 -7.41 -7.49 -4.72
CA TYR A 79 -6.72 -8.77 -4.67
C TYR A 79 -6.60 -9.37 -6.06
N GLU A 80 -7.71 -9.43 -6.78
CA GLU A 80 -7.75 -9.96 -8.14
C GLU A 80 -7.15 -8.97 -9.13
N GLU A 81 -7.52 -7.69 -9.05
CA GLU A 81 -7.22 -6.71 -10.09
C GLU A 81 -5.85 -6.06 -9.96
N ILE A 82 -5.14 -6.22 -8.84
CA ILE A 82 -3.82 -5.62 -8.60
C ILE A 82 -2.83 -6.61 -8.01
N TYR A 83 -3.19 -7.28 -6.92
CA TYR A 83 -2.22 -8.04 -6.13
C TYR A 83 -1.84 -9.36 -6.78
N LEU A 84 -2.80 -10.04 -7.43
CA LEU A 84 -2.61 -11.30 -8.13
C LEU A 84 -2.36 -11.13 -9.64
N GLN A 85 -2.18 -9.89 -10.13
CA GLN A 85 -1.85 -9.62 -11.52
C GLN A 85 -0.38 -9.96 -11.78
N ARG A 86 -0.15 -11.13 -12.40
CA ARG A 86 1.19 -11.71 -12.61
C ARG A 86 1.88 -11.18 -13.87
N ASP A 87 1.11 -10.89 -14.91
CA ASP A 87 1.56 -10.55 -16.26
C ASP A 87 1.44 -9.06 -16.58
N LYS A 88 1.17 -8.22 -15.56
CA LYS A 88 1.04 -6.77 -15.70
C LYS A 88 2.19 -6.08 -15.00
N TRP A 89 2.90 -5.20 -15.70
CA TRP A 89 4.04 -4.47 -15.13
C TRP A 89 3.68 -3.63 -13.89
N TRP A 90 2.42 -3.17 -13.80
CA TRP A 90 1.88 -2.43 -12.67
C TRP A 90 1.27 -3.33 -11.59
N GLY A 91 1.22 -4.66 -11.78
CA GLY A 91 0.82 -5.60 -10.74
C GLY A 91 1.72 -5.46 -9.51
N LEU A 92 1.16 -5.73 -8.32
CA LEU A 92 1.86 -5.54 -7.04
C LEU A 92 3.17 -6.35 -6.97
N CYS A 93 3.11 -7.62 -7.38
CA CYS A 93 4.19 -8.58 -7.20
C CYS A 93 4.86 -8.89 -8.53
N GLU A 94 6.12 -8.49 -8.67
CA GLU A 94 6.98 -8.92 -9.77
C GLU A 94 7.61 -10.26 -9.43
N GLU A 95 7.22 -11.32 -10.15
CA GLU A 95 7.68 -12.68 -9.84
C GLU A 95 9.21 -12.84 -9.83
N ARG A 96 9.91 -12.05 -10.65
CA ARG A 96 11.38 -12.02 -10.72
C ARG A 96 12.05 -11.54 -9.43
N LEU A 97 11.31 -10.89 -8.53
CA LEU A 97 11.80 -10.31 -7.29
C LEU A 97 11.36 -11.09 -6.05
N ILE A 98 10.59 -12.19 -6.20
CA ILE A 98 10.11 -12.96 -5.04
C ILE A 98 11.26 -13.67 -4.32
N ASN A 99 12.16 -14.28 -5.09
CA ASN A 99 13.22 -15.13 -4.56
C ASN A 99 14.60 -14.67 -5.10
N PRO A 100 15.37 -13.90 -4.32
CA PRO A 100 16.65 -13.37 -4.76
C PRO A 100 17.72 -14.45 -4.95
N THR A 101 17.50 -15.66 -4.42
CA THR A 101 18.44 -16.79 -4.61
C THR A 101 18.22 -17.55 -5.92
N ASN A 102 17.12 -17.28 -6.63
CA ASN A 102 16.83 -17.88 -7.94
C ASN A 102 17.42 -17.02 -9.09
N GLU A 103 18.73 -16.78 -9.06
CA GLU A 103 19.43 -15.88 -9.98
C GLU A 103 19.21 -16.22 -11.46
N LYS A 104 19.06 -17.52 -11.78
CA LYS A 104 18.83 -18.01 -13.15
C LYS A 104 17.36 -17.98 -13.58
N GLN A 105 16.47 -17.43 -12.75
CA GLN A 105 15.02 -17.38 -13.01
C GLN A 105 14.44 -18.73 -13.47
N ASN A 106 14.76 -19.78 -12.72
CA ASN A 106 14.24 -21.11 -13.00
C ASN A 106 12.70 -21.09 -12.92
N ARG A 107 12.04 -21.43 -14.03
CA ARG A 107 10.57 -21.35 -14.15
C ARG A 107 9.82 -22.20 -13.13
N THR A 108 10.35 -23.38 -12.78
CA THR A 108 9.73 -24.27 -11.78
C THR A 108 9.78 -23.63 -10.40
N VAL A 109 10.91 -23.03 -10.03
CA VAL A 109 11.08 -22.30 -8.76
C VAL A 109 10.15 -21.09 -8.72
N MET A 110 10.14 -20.27 -9.78
CA MET A 110 9.25 -19.11 -9.89
C MET A 110 7.77 -19.50 -9.78
N GLN A 111 7.38 -20.62 -10.39
CA GLN A 111 6.01 -21.12 -10.31
C GLN A 111 5.64 -21.58 -8.90
N ALA A 112 6.58 -22.20 -8.17
CA ALA A 112 6.37 -22.59 -6.78
C ALA A 112 6.30 -21.37 -5.86
N ASP A 113 7.17 -20.39 -6.06
CA ASP A 113 7.21 -19.16 -5.26
C ASP A 113 5.97 -18.29 -5.50
N TRP A 114 5.52 -18.18 -6.75
CA TRP A 114 4.23 -17.55 -7.07
C TRP A 114 3.07 -18.24 -6.36
N LYS A 115 3.01 -19.59 -6.37
CA LYS A 115 1.96 -20.34 -5.67
C LYS A 115 1.96 -20.08 -4.16
N LYS A 116 3.13 -19.95 -3.53
CA LYS A 116 3.22 -19.58 -2.11
C LYS A 116 2.69 -18.17 -1.86
N TYR A 117 3.08 -17.22 -2.71
CA TYR A 117 2.59 -15.85 -2.63
C TYR A 117 1.07 -15.78 -2.78
N THR A 118 0.49 -16.44 -3.80
CA THR A 118 -0.96 -16.43 -4.00
C THR A 118 -1.71 -17.11 -2.86
N TYR A 119 -1.14 -18.20 -2.30
CA TYR A 119 -1.70 -18.86 -1.13
C TYR A 119 -1.71 -17.93 0.08
N LEU A 120 -0.57 -17.31 0.40
CA LEU A 120 -0.44 -16.38 1.50
C LEU A 120 -1.43 -15.22 1.37
N LEU A 121 -1.51 -14.61 0.18
CA LEU A 121 -2.41 -13.50 -0.07
C LEU A 121 -3.88 -13.90 0.07
N SER A 122 -4.27 -15.04 -0.51
CA SER A 122 -5.68 -15.46 -0.59
C SER A 122 -6.22 -16.06 0.70
N TYR A 123 -5.39 -16.81 1.43
CA TYR A 123 -5.83 -17.60 2.59
C TYR A 123 -5.38 -17.05 3.94
N VAL A 124 -4.45 -16.10 3.97
CA VAL A 124 -3.98 -15.48 5.22
C VAL A 124 -4.24 -13.98 5.23
N VAL A 125 -3.77 -13.27 4.20
CA VAL A 125 -3.85 -11.80 4.17
C VAL A 125 -5.27 -11.31 3.93
N ARG A 126 -5.93 -11.77 2.86
CA ARG A 126 -7.31 -11.37 2.52
C ARG A 126 -8.29 -11.66 3.65
N PRO A 127 -8.33 -12.86 4.25
CA PRO A 127 -9.26 -13.13 5.36
C PRO A 127 -9.00 -12.26 6.58
N PHE A 128 -7.74 -11.93 6.87
CA PHE A 128 -7.39 -11.02 7.95
C PHE A 128 -7.89 -9.60 7.69
N ILE A 129 -7.51 -8.99 6.56
CA ILE A 129 -7.90 -7.62 6.22
C ILE A 129 -9.42 -7.49 6.20
N GLU A 130 -10.10 -8.40 5.48
CA GLU A 130 -11.55 -8.33 5.33
C GLU A 130 -12.29 -8.70 6.62
N GLY A 131 -11.72 -9.58 7.44
CA GLY A 131 -12.27 -9.97 8.74
C GLY A 131 -12.19 -8.87 9.81
N LEU A 132 -11.25 -7.92 9.69
CA LEU A 132 -11.13 -6.77 10.60
C LEU A 132 -12.10 -5.63 10.29
N ASN A 133 -12.67 -5.59 9.08
CA ASN A 133 -13.54 -4.50 8.66
C ASN A 133 -14.73 -4.33 9.62
N GLY A 134 -14.86 -3.13 10.19
CA GLY A 134 -15.95 -2.80 11.11
C GLY A 134 -15.79 -3.36 12.53
N ARG A 135 -14.68 -4.04 12.84
CA ARG A 135 -14.44 -4.69 14.14
C ARG A 135 -13.61 -3.78 15.04
N TYR A 136 -14.28 -3.03 15.90
CA TYR A 136 -13.64 -2.16 16.89
C TYR A 136 -14.19 -2.44 18.28
N HIS A 137 -13.38 -2.14 19.30
CA HIS A 137 -13.84 -2.12 20.68
C HIS A 137 -14.99 -1.10 20.83
N SER A 138 -15.99 -1.39 21.67
CA SER A 138 -17.16 -0.52 21.92
C SER A 138 -16.84 0.81 22.63
N ASN A 139 -15.56 1.06 22.92
CA ASN A 139 -15.04 2.18 23.68
C ASN A 139 -13.66 2.51 23.12
N THR A 140 -13.68 3.01 21.89
CA THR A 140 -12.50 3.32 21.08
C THR A 140 -12.34 4.83 20.96
N TYR A 141 -11.12 5.30 21.17
CA TYR A 141 -10.67 6.65 20.86
C TYR A 141 -9.59 6.54 19.80
N ALA A 142 -9.58 7.43 18.82
CA ALA A 142 -8.57 7.38 17.79
C ALA A 142 -8.12 8.76 17.35
N PHE A 143 -6.88 8.85 16.88
CA PHE A 143 -6.42 10.00 16.09
C PHE A 143 -5.74 9.52 14.81
N TYR A 144 -5.75 10.38 13.79
CA TYR A 144 -5.18 10.10 12.48
C TYR A 144 -4.48 11.34 11.91
N GLY A 145 -3.50 11.11 11.02
CA GLY A 145 -2.84 12.17 10.27
C GLY A 145 -3.77 12.88 9.30
N ASN A 146 -3.84 14.20 9.40
CA ASN A 146 -4.59 15.08 8.53
C ASN A 146 -3.69 16.27 8.18
N SER A 147 -2.73 16.05 7.28
CA SER A 147 -1.73 17.05 6.92
C SER A 147 -1.46 17.11 5.42
N MET A 148 -1.35 18.31 4.88
CA MET A 148 -0.76 18.54 3.55
C MET A 148 0.76 18.70 3.58
N LYS A 149 1.36 18.82 4.77
CA LYS A 149 2.81 18.79 4.99
C LYS A 149 3.33 17.36 4.87
N TYR A 150 2.63 16.39 5.46
CA TYR A 150 2.94 14.96 5.39
C TYR A 150 2.04 14.26 4.36
N ARG A 151 2.25 14.56 3.08
CA ARG A 151 1.44 13.96 2.00
C ARG A 151 1.64 12.44 1.97
N SER A 152 0.54 11.72 1.86
CA SER A 152 0.50 10.26 1.77
C SER A 152 0.02 9.82 0.39
N TYR A 153 0.35 8.59 0.01
CA TYR A 153 -0.22 7.96 -1.17
C TYR A 153 -1.67 7.53 -0.88
N GLY A 154 -2.62 8.45 -1.03
CA GLY A 154 -4.03 8.09 -1.15
C GLY A 154 -4.34 7.47 -2.52
N ILE A 155 -3.59 7.92 -3.53
CA ILE A 155 -3.54 7.37 -4.88
C ILE A 155 -2.07 7.16 -5.25
N VAL A 156 -1.72 5.96 -5.72
CA VAL A 156 -0.46 5.69 -6.40
C VAL A 156 -0.68 5.89 -7.89
N ARG A 157 0.05 6.83 -8.51
CA ARG A 157 -0.06 7.12 -9.94
C ARG A 157 1.24 6.86 -10.65
N TRP A 158 1.24 5.91 -11.58
CA TRP A 158 2.28 5.78 -12.60
C TRP A 158 2.02 6.77 -13.73
N VAL A 159 3.04 7.50 -14.15
CA VAL A 159 2.98 8.49 -15.23
C VAL A 159 4.07 8.17 -16.25
N VAL A 160 3.72 8.18 -17.53
CA VAL A 160 4.71 8.02 -18.62
C VAL A 160 5.81 9.08 -18.51
N ARG A 161 7.07 8.64 -18.60
CA ARG A 161 8.27 9.50 -18.54
C ARG A 161 8.94 9.61 -19.90
N THR A 162 9.18 8.48 -20.54
CA THR A 162 9.81 8.42 -21.86
C THR A 162 9.12 7.38 -22.74
N GLN A 163 9.18 7.61 -24.05
CA GLN A 163 8.68 6.71 -25.08
C GLN A 163 9.66 6.70 -26.24
N VAL A 164 10.05 5.52 -26.72
CA VAL A 164 10.87 5.37 -27.92
C VAL A 164 9.93 5.06 -29.10
N ASN A 165 9.87 5.98 -30.07
CA ASN A 165 8.80 6.08 -31.07
C ASN A 165 8.89 5.06 -32.21
N ARG A 166 7.93 4.12 -32.25
CA ARG A 166 7.48 3.39 -33.44
C ARG A 166 5.95 3.24 -33.55
N GLY A 167 5.18 4.06 -32.84
CA GLY A 167 3.72 3.93 -32.70
C GLY A 167 3.31 3.88 -31.24
N ASP A 168 2.14 4.45 -30.91
CA ASP A 168 1.64 4.55 -29.54
C ASP A 168 0.36 3.73 -29.36
N ASP A 169 0.33 2.88 -28.33
CA ASP A 169 -0.86 2.16 -27.91
C ASP A 169 -0.85 2.01 -26.37
N PRO A 170 -1.54 2.91 -25.66
CA PRO A 170 -1.68 2.82 -24.21
C PRO A 170 -2.35 1.53 -23.73
N GLY A 171 -3.21 0.91 -24.55
CA GLY A 171 -3.89 -0.34 -24.23
C GLY A 171 -2.94 -1.53 -24.23
N LEU A 172 -2.04 -1.60 -25.22
CA LEU A 172 -0.97 -2.59 -25.25
C LEU A 172 0.00 -2.37 -24.08
N ALA A 173 0.49 -1.15 -23.88
CA ALA A 173 1.38 -0.83 -22.75
C ALA A 173 0.75 -1.17 -21.39
N PHE A 174 -0.54 -0.91 -21.19
CA PHE A 174 -1.25 -1.26 -19.96
C PHE A 174 -1.35 -2.79 -19.74
N ASN A 175 -1.46 -3.57 -20.81
CA ASN A 175 -1.66 -5.01 -20.75
C ASN A 175 -0.39 -5.85 -20.81
N SER A 176 0.78 -5.23 -21.00
CA SER A 176 2.06 -5.93 -21.12
C SER A 176 2.73 -6.25 -19.79
N PRO A 177 3.61 -7.27 -19.76
CA PRO A 177 4.50 -7.53 -18.64
C PRO A 177 5.59 -6.45 -18.53
N VAL A 178 6.29 -6.44 -17.40
CA VAL A 178 7.49 -5.61 -17.22
C VAL A 178 8.57 -6.08 -18.20
N TYR A 179 9.26 -5.13 -18.83
CA TYR A 179 10.44 -5.40 -19.66
C TYR A 179 11.65 -4.72 -19.02
N ASP A 180 12.46 -5.52 -18.30
CA ASP A 180 13.64 -5.01 -17.60
C ASP A 180 14.77 -6.06 -17.61
N PRO A 181 15.36 -6.35 -18.79
CA PRO A 181 16.34 -7.42 -18.96
C PRO A 181 17.62 -7.24 -18.14
N TYR A 182 17.90 -6.02 -17.68
CA TYR A 182 19.10 -5.67 -16.92
C TYR A 182 18.82 -5.37 -15.45
N ASN A 183 17.57 -5.54 -14.97
CA ASN A 183 17.18 -5.19 -13.60
C ASN A 183 17.53 -3.72 -13.22
N ASN A 184 17.39 -2.79 -14.17
CA ASN A 184 17.70 -1.37 -13.94
C ASN A 184 16.49 -0.56 -13.45
N HIS A 185 15.29 -1.15 -13.49
CA HIS A 185 14.03 -0.48 -13.16
C HIS A 185 13.39 -1.13 -11.93
N LEU A 186 14.14 -1.09 -10.81
CA LEU A 186 13.75 -1.71 -9.54
C LEU A 186 13.16 -0.71 -8.54
N ALA A 187 13.41 0.59 -8.73
CA ALA A 187 12.93 1.66 -7.85
C ALA A 187 11.57 2.20 -8.32
N ASP A 188 11.43 3.51 -8.46
CA ASP A 188 10.19 4.20 -8.80
C ASP A 188 9.83 4.18 -10.29
N THR A 189 10.66 3.58 -11.15
CA THR A 189 10.46 3.51 -12.60
C THR A 189 10.24 2.09 -13.08
N ARG A 190 9.45 1.93 -14.15
CA ARG A 190 9.24 0.65 -14.85
C ARG A 190 9.29 0.83 -16.34
N MET A 191 9.99 -0.06 -17.02
CA MET A 191 10.01 -0.15 -18.47
C MET A 191 9.07 -1.26 -18.94
N VAL A 192 8.38 -0.98 -20.03
CA VAL A 192 7.40 -1.86 -20.66
C VAL A 192 7.75 -1.96 -22.13
N GLY A 193 7.86 -3.20 -22.60
CA GLY A 193 8.14 -3.51 -24.00
C GLY A 193 6.94 -4.21 -24.61
N TYR A 194 6.43 -3.69 -25.72
CA TYR A 194 5.27 -4.24 -26.42
C TYR A 194 5.44 -4.18 -27.94
N SER A 195 4.61 -4.94 -28.63
CA SER A 195 4.52 -5.00 -30.09
C SER A 195 3.15 -4.55 -30.54
N THR A 196 3.09 -3.71 -31.57
CA THR A 196 1.83 -3.41 -32.28
C THR A 196 1.53 -4.42 -33.39
N ASP A 197 2.47 -5.32 -33.68
CA ASP A 197 2.30 -6.42 -34.64
C ASP A 197 1.71 -7.63 -33.89
N PRO A 198 0.44 -8.00 -34.14
CA PRO A 198 -0.23 -9.09 -33.45
C PRO A 198 0.41 -10.46 -33.73
N ASP A 199 1.15 -10.61 -34.84
CA ASP A 199 1.85 -11.84 -35.18
C ASP A 199 3.19 -11.98 -34.41
N LYS A 200 3.62 -10.91 -33.71
CA LYS A 200 4.87 -10.86 -32.92
C LYS A 200 4.62 -10.34 -31.50
N PRO A 201 3.81 -11.00 -30.66
CA PRO A 201 3.42 -10.51 -29.34
C PRO A 201 4.59 -10.42 -28.34
N HIS A 202 5.72 -11.04 -28.64
CA HIS A 202 6.94 -11.03 -27.81
C HIS A 202 8.01 -10.06 -28.31
N ASP A 203 7.75 -9.33 -29.41
CA ASP A 203 8.62 -8.24 -29.81
C ASP A 203 8.45 -7.07 -28.82
N HIS A 204 9.58 -6.42 -28.51
CA HIS A 204 9.67 -5.25 -27.63
C HIS A 204 10.10 -4.02 -28.44
N SER A 205 9.66 -3.94 -29.70
CA SER A 205 9.98 -2.86 -30.63
C SER A 205 9.44 -1.49 -30.20
N HIS A 206 8.48 -1.46 -29.27
CA HIS A 206 7.99 -0.27 -28.61
C HIS A 206 8.34 -0.31 -27.12
N LEU A 207 9.04 0.71 -26.65
CA LEU A 207 9.43 0.85 -25.26
C LEU A 207 8.82 2.10 -24.64
N LYS A 208 8.21 1.93 -23.47
CA LYS A 208 7.74 3.02 -22.60
C LYS A 208 8.31 2.88 -21.21
N SER A 209 8.69 4.00 -20.61
CA SER A 209 8.96 4.06 -19.18
C SER A 209 7.85 4.81 -18.44
N PHE A 210 7.48 4.29 -17.28
CA PHE A 210 6.57 4.90 -16.34
C PHE A 210 7.29 5.15 -15.02
N ALA A 211 6.92 6.21 -14.31
CA ALA A 211 7.39 6.46 -12.95
C ALA A 211 6.24 6.74 -11.99
N ILE A 212 6.40 6.35 -10.73
CA ILE A 212 5.48 6.73 -9.66
C ILE A 212 5.59 8.25 -9.45
N ALA A 213 4.46 8.95 -9.48
CA ALA A 213 4.38 10.37 -9.13
C ALA A 213 4.35 10.56 -7.61
N ASP A 214 4.85 11.71 -7.15
CA ASP A 214 4.87 12.08 -5.73
C ASP A 214 3.46 12.05 -5.10
N PRO A 215 3.36 11.71 -3.79
CA PRO A 215 2.08 11.67 -3.08
C PRO A 215 1.43 13.05 -3.06
N GLN A 216 0.11 13.09 -3.23
CA GLN A 216 -0.65 14.34 -3.31
C GLN A 216 -1.72 14.48 -2.22
N GLN A 217 -2.16 13.37 -1.63
CA GLN A 217 -3.26 13.37 -0.65
C GLN A 217 -2.76 13.74 0.74
N PRO A 218 -3.61 14.38 1.55
CA PRO A 218 -3.28 14.63 2.94
C PRO A 218 -3.20 13.33 3.74
N GLY A 219 -2.36 13.31 4.76
CA GLY A 219 -2.15 12.16 5.63
C GLY A 219 -1.09 12.40 6.70
N ASP A 220 -0.37 11.36 7.09
CA ASP A 220 0.80 11.39 7.99
C ASP A 220 2.13 10.99 7.31
N GLY A 221 2.17 10.96 5.97
CA GLY A 221 3.30 10.49 5.19
C GLY A 221 3.30 8.98 4.89
N THR A 222 2.50 8.18 5.60
CA THR A 222 2.32 6.73 5.33
C THR A 222 0.86 6.38 5.08
N VAL A 223 -0.05 6.87 5.91
CA VAL A 223 -1.48 6.61 5.90
C VAL A 223 -2.20 7.85 5.37
N PRO A 224 -3.00 7.73 4.30
CA PRO A 224 -3.85 8.82 3.82
C PRO A 224 -5.09 8.98 4.70
N ILE A 225 -5.70 10.17 4.69
CA ILE A 225 -6.94 10.44 5.44
C ILE A 225 -8.03 9.41 5.13
N GLU A 226 -8.15 8.99 3.86
CA GLU A 226 -9.18 8.03 3.43
C GLU A 226 -9.10 6.69 4.18
N SER A 227 -7.92 6.33 4.69
CA SER A 227 -7.71 5.15 5.53
C SER A 227 -7.67 5.47 7.03
N GLY A 228 -7.10 6.62 7.42
CA GLY A 228 -6.99 6.99 8.83
C GLY A 228 -8.33 7.41 9.46
N LYS A 229 -9.21 8.05 8.67
CA LYS A 229 -10.50 8.57 9.13
C LYS A 229 -11.59 7.52 8.93
N PHE A 230 -12.13 7.00 10.02
CA PHE A 230 -13.16 5.97 10.01
C PHE A 230 -14.35 6.30 10.91
N SER A 231 -15.44 5.56 10.74
CA SER A 231 -16.58 5.57 11.65
C SER A 231 -16.88 4.15 12.12
N ALA A 232 -17.24 4.01 13.39
CA ALA A 232 -17.61 2.75 14.01
C ALA A 232 -18.55 3.00 15.19
N GLY A 233 -19.47 2.08 15.46
CA GLY A 233 -20.42 2.24 16.59
C GLY A 233 -19.75 2.37 17.95
N GLY A 234 -18.53 1.82 18.12
CA GLY A 234 -17.72 1.94 19.33
C GLY A 234 -16.83 3.18 19.41
N LEU A 235 -16.77 4.00 18.36
CA LEU A 235 -15.89 5.17 18.29
C LEU A 235 -16.47 6.32 19.13
N ARG A 236 -15.75 6.68 20.19
CA ARG A 236 -16.13 7.73 21.15
C ARG A 236 -15.56 9.09 20.79
N SER A 237 -14.41 9.12 20.14
CA SER A 237 -13.76 10.36 19.67
C SER A 237 -12.79 10.03 18.55
N LEU A 238 -12.74 10.90 17.55
CA LEU A 238 -11.76 10.85 16.47
C LEU A 238 -11.15 12.23 16.26
N LEU A 239 -9.82 12.33 16.31
CA LEU A 239 -9.08 13.58 16.10
C LEU A 239 -8.22 13.51 14.83
N GLY A 240 -8.37 14.48 13.94
CA GLY A 240 -7.43 14.67 12.83
C GLY A 240 -6.33 15.65 13.26
N VAL A 241 -5.07 15.27 13.10
CA VAL A 241 -3.90 16.03 13.58
C VAL A 241 -2.86 16.23 12.47
N GLU A 242 -2.14 17.35 12.51
CA GLU A 242 -0.99 17.54 11.64
C GLU A 242 0.24 16.81 12.22
N VAL A 243 0.41 15.53 11.91
CA VAL A 243 1.47 14.70 12.49
C VAL A 243 2.07 13.75 11.45
N ASP A 244 3.36 13.43 11.59
CA ASP A 244 3.99 12.37 10.81
C ASP A 244 3.77 10.99 11.46
N HIS A 245 3.80 9.94 10.64
CA HIS A 245 3.44 8.59 11.05
C HIS A 245 4.37 8.03 12.14
N GLU A 246 5.68 8.10 11.91
CA GLU A 246 6.71 7.52 12.79
C GLU A 246 6.89 8.34 14.07
N GLY A 247 6.66 9.65 13.97
CA GLY A 247 6.78 10.63 15.03
C GLY A 247 5.51 10.85 15.84
N ALA A 248 4.42 10.13 15.56
CA ALA A 248 3.09 10.40 16.10
C ALA A 248 2.98 10.49 17.64
N TYR A 249 3.96 9.94 18.37
CA TYR A 249 4.05 9.96 19.83
C TYR A 249 5.38 10.51 20.37
N LYS A 250 6.19 11.19 19.55
CA LYS A 250 7.44 11.82 20.00
C LYS A 250 7.16 12.96 20.98
N THR A 251 8.21 13.61 21.49
CA THR A 251 8.03 14.70 22.47
C THR A 251 7.91 16.07 21.82
N ASP A 252 8.38 16.21 20.58
CA ASP A 252 8.37 17.42 19.78
C ASP A 252 7.15 17.46 18.84
N ASN A 253 6.50 18.63 18.74
CA ASN A 253 5.42 18.94 17.78
C ASN A 253 4.23 17.94 17.75
N THR A 254 3.99 17.24 18.86
CA THR A 254 3.03 16.13 18.98
C THR A 254 2.21 16.23 20.26
N GLU A 255 2.10 17.43 20.82
CA GLU A 255 1.32 17.70 22.03
C GLU A 255 -0.15 17.29 21.82
N ASP A 256 -0.75 17.61 20.68
CA ASP A 256 -2.15 17.27 20.38
C ASP A 256 -2.41 15.75 20.45
N THR A 257 -1.52 14.93 19.88
CA THR A 257 -1.68 13.46 19.90
C THR A 257 -1.48 12.89 21.30
N ARG A 258 -0.51 13.41 22.05
CA ARG A 258 -0.21 12.98 23.42
C ARG A 258 -1.31 13.39 24.40
N TRP A 259 -1.79 14.63 24.33
CA TRP A 259 -2.90 15.12 25.16
C TRP A 259 -4.20 14.42 24.83
N PHE A 260 -4.49 14.19 23.55
CA PHE A 260 -5.62 13.36 23.14
C PHE A 260 -5.54 11.96 23.75
N THR A 261 -4.37 11.33 23.67
CA THR A 261 -4.14 9.99 24.20
C THR A 261 -4.32 9.94 25.71
N LEU A 262 -3.73 10.89 26.45
CA LEU A 262 -3.89 10.98 27.90
C LEU A 262 -5.37 11.17 28.28
N ARG A 263 -6.07 12.09 27.61
CA ARG A 263 -7.50 12.31 27.80
C ARG A 263 -8.30 11.03 27.55
N ALA A 264 -7.99 10.30 26.49
CA ALA A 264 -8.66 9.05 26.15
C ALA A 264 -8.43 7.98 27.23
N ILE A 265 -7.21 7.84 27.73
CA ILE A 265 -6.88 6.92 28.84
C ILE A 265 -7.70 7.27 30.09
N ILE A 266 -7.76 8.55 30.47
CA ILE A 266 -8.57 9.01 31.61
C ILE A 266 -10.05 8.64 31.41
N LYS A 267 -10.60 8.87 30.22
CA LYS A 267 -12.00 8.52 29.90
C LYS A 267 -12.25 7.02 29.94
N ILE A 268 -11.31 6.20 29.46
CA ILE A 268 -11.40 4.74 29.54
C ILE A 268 -11.39 4.30 31.01
N ALA A 269 -10.47 4.83 31.83
CA ALA A 269 -10.41 4.50 33.26
C ALA A 269 -11.69 4.88 34.00
N GLN A 270 -12.25 6.08 33.74
CA GLN A 270 -13.52 6.51 34.31
C GLN A 270 -14.69 5.59 33.95
N SER A 271 -14.67 4.99 32.75
CA SER A 271 -15.73 4.08 32.31
C SER A 271 -15.74 2.72 33.03
N VAL A 272 -14.70 2.37 33.79
CA VAL A 272 -14.64 1.11 34.57
C VAL A 272 -15.81 1.03 35.57
N LYS A 273 -16.22 2.17 36.14
CA LYS A 273 -17.37 2.27 37.05
C LYS A 273 -18.70 1.82 36.43
N GLN A 274 -18.77 1.74 35.10
CA GLN A 274 -19.98 1.34 34.36
C GLN A 274 -19.93 -0.12 33.91
N THR A 275 -19.00 -0.92 34.45
CA THR A 275 -18.80 -2.32 34.07
C THR A 275 -18.86 -3.23 35.29
N SER A 276 -18.88 -4.54 35.06
CA SER A 276 -18.80 -5.55 36.13
C SER A 276 -17.48 -5.53 36.92
N LEU A 277 -16.52 -4.69 36.53
CA LEU A 277 -15.25 -4.47 37.22
C LEU A 277 -15.30 -3.27 38.18
N ALA A 278 -16.45 -2.60 38.31
CA ALA A 278 -16.62 -1.54 39.30
C ALA A 278 -16.45 -2.11 40.71
N TYR A 279 -15.62 -1.46 41.53
CA TYR A 279 -15.61 -1.75 42.96
C TYR A 279 -16.98 -1.39 43.55
N PRO A 280 -17.48 -2.16 44.53
CA PRO A 280 -18.66 -1.76 45.29
C PRO A 280 -18.42 -0.38 45.90
N ASP A 281 -19.43 0.49 45.87
CA ASP A 281 -19.37 1.72 46.65
C ASP A 281 -19.28 1.33 48.14
N GLU A 282 -18.23 1.81 48.84
CA GLU A 282 -18.03 1.63 50.29
C GLU A 282 -19.09 2.37 51.11
#